data_AF-A0A4Q4YXP0-F1
#
_entry.id   AF-A0A4Q4YXP0-F1
#
_cell.length_a   1.000
_cell.length_b   1.000
_cell.length_c   1.000
_cell.angle_alpha   90.00
_cell.angle_beta   90.00
_cell.angle_gamma   90.00
#
_symmetry.space_group_name_H-M   'P 1'
#
loop_
_entity.id
_entity.type
_entity.pdbx_description
1 polymer ?
#
loop_
_entity_poly.entity_id
_entity_poly.type
_entity_poly.pdbx_seq_one_letter_code
_entity_poly.pdbx_strand_id
1 'polypeptide(L)'
;MAHDLLETAAVTTDPVERQRLLDEVVLLNADVAESVASRYRGRGIPTDDLRQVAYEGLVKAVHRFDPARRHDFLSFAVPTIRGEVQRYFRDQGWTVRPPRRIQDLQWRLHRAIEELSQDLGREPN
;
A
#
# COMPACT_ATOMS: atom_id res chain seq x y z
N MET A 1 -9.25 9.94 14.30
CA MET A 1 -8.97 8.60 14.87
C MET A 1 -7.53 8.16 14.62
N ALA A 2 -7.12 7.71 13.42
CA ALA A 2 -5.72 7.27 13.20
C ALA A 2 -4.69 8.40 13.37
N HIS A 3 -5.02 9.63 12.96
CA HIS A 3 -4.14 10.79 13.12
C HIS A 3 -3.92 11.14 14.61
N ASP A 4 -5.01 11.21 15.39
CA ASP A 4 -4.98 11.49 16.83
C ASP A 4 -4.14 10.46 17.61
N LEU A 5 -4.20 9.18 17.23
CA LEU A 5 -3.35 8.13 17.81
C LEU A 5 -1.87 8.35 17.47
N LEU A 6 -1.55 8.79 16.25
CA LEU A 6 -0.18 9.12 15.84
C LEU A 6 0.35 10.37 16.55
N GLU A 7 -0.49 11.38 16.77
CA GLU A 7 -0.14 12.55 17.59
C GLU A 7 0.17 12.13 19.04
N THR A 8 -0.67 11.28 19.62
CA THR A 8 -0.46 10.74 20.98
C THR A 8 0.83 9.92 21.06
N ALA A 9 1.09 9.07 20.05
CA ALA A 9 2.30 8.28 19.94
C ALA A 9 3.58 9.13 19.73
N ALA A 10 3.45 10.35 19.21
CA ALA A 10 4.58 11.26 19.01
C ALA A 10 5.01 11.97 20.29
N VAL A 11 4.09 12.21 21.23
CA VAL A 11 4.36 12.92 22.49
C VAL A 11 4.55 11.99 23.69
N THR A 12 4.14 10.72 23.58
CA THR A 12 4.32 9.75 24.65
C THR A 12 5.81 9.44 24.90
N THR A 13 6.19 9.37 26.17
CA THR A 13 7.57 9.04 26.60
C THR A 13 7.73 7.56 26.94
N ASP A 14 6.61 6.84 27.11
CA ASP A 14 6.61 5.40 27.37
C ASP A 14 6.76 4.62 26.05
N PRO A 15 7.86 3.88 25.84
CA PRO A 15 8.07 3.11 24.63
C PRO A 15 7.07 1.98 24.43
N VAL A 16 6.51 1.41 25.50
CA VAL A 16 5.52 0.32 25.40
C VAL A 16 4.18 0.88 24.92
N GLU A 17 3.70 1.95 25.55
CA GLU A 17 2.46 2.60 25.10
C GLU A 17 2.63 3.18 23.70
N ARG A 18 3.80 3.74 23.37
CA ARG A 18 4.11 4.17 22.00
C ARG A 18 3.90 3.05 21.00
N GLN A 19 4.48 1.87 21.25
CA GLN A 19 4.36 0.74 20.34
C GLN A 19 2.90 0.28 20.22
N ARG A 20 2.16 0.22 21.34
CA ARG A 20 0.74 -0.14 21.35
C ARG A 20 -0.11 0.77 20.45
N LEU A 21 0.13 2.08 20.53
CA LEU A 21 -0.56 3.07 19.69
C LEU A 21 -0.21 2.90 18.21
N LEU A 22 1.07 2.66 17.89
CA LEU A 22 1.48 2.42 16.50
C LEU A 22 0.86 1.13 15.95
N ASP A 23 0.82 0.05 16.72
CA ASP A 23 0.20 -1.22 16.33
C ASP A 23 -1.31 -1.04 16.09
N GLU A 24 -1.98 -0.27 16.93
CA GLU A 24 -3.40 0.08 16.76
C GLU A 24 -3.63 0.84 15.44
N VAL A 25 -2.76 1.80 15.11
CA VAL A 25 -2.82 2.52 13.82
C VAL A 25 -2.59 1.57 12.65
N VAL A 26 -1.66 0.61 12.75
CA VAL A 26 -1.44 -0.39 11.71
C VAL A 26 -2.72 -1.21 11.49
N LEU A 27 -3.34 -1.72 12.56
CA LEU A 27 -4.55 -2.53 12.48
C LEU A 27 -5.73 -1.76 11.88
N LEU A 28 -5.93 -0.50 12.28
CA LEU A 28 -7.00 0.37 11.75
C LEU A 28 -6.85 0.67 10.25
N ASN A 29 -5.65 0.50 9.68
CA ASN A 29 -5.36 0.82 8.29
C ASN A 29 -4.98 -0.43 7.47
N ALA A 30 -5.19 -1.64 8.00
CA ALA A 30 -4.86 -2.88 7.30
C ALA A 30 -5.56 -2.99 5.94
N ASP A 31 -6.86 -2.65 5.88
CA ASP A 31 -7.65 -2.66 4.64
C ASP A 31 -7.11 -1.70 3.58
N VAL A 32 -6.44 -0.61 3.98
CA VAL A 32 -5.78 0.31 3.04
C VAL A 32 -4.61 -0.39 2.36
N ALA A 33 -3.79 -1.11 3.13
CA ALA A 33 -2.68 -1.90 2.58
C ALA A 33 -3.20 -3.01 1.66
N GLU A 34 -4.26 -3.71 2.05
CA GLU A 34 -4.92 -4.72 1.20
C GLU A 34 -5.46 -4.12 -0.09
N SER A 35 -6.14 -2.97 -0.01
CA SER A 35 -6.64 -2.23 -1.17
C SER A 35 -5.50 -1.88 -2.13
N VAL A 36 -4.36 -1.40 -1.62
CA VAL A 36 -3.19 -1.12 -2.45
C VAL A 36 -2.64 -2.41 -3.09
N ALA A 37 -2.47 -3.50 -2.34
CA ALA A 37 -1.98 -4.77 -2.86
C ALA A 37 -2.90 -5.37 -3.94
N SER A 38 -4.21 -5.27 -3.75
CA SER A 38 -5.23 -5.86 -4.62
C SER A 38 -5.13 -5.36 -6.08
N ARG A 39 -4.64 -4.13 -6.28
CA ARG A 39 -4.41 -3.50 -7.60
C ARG A 39 -3.29 -4.17 -8.41
N TYR A 40 -2.47 -5.00 -7.77
CA TYR A 40 -1.33 -5.68 -8.39
C TYR A 40 -1.54 -7.19 -8.57
N ARG A 41 -2.74 -7.71 -8.27
CA ARG A 41 -3.09 -9.13 -8.47
C ARG A 41 -2.89 -9.55 -9.94
N GLY A 42 -2.51 -10.81 -10.14
CA GLY A 42 -2.32 -11.40 -11.48
C GLY A 42 -1.08 -10.92 -12.25
N ARG A 43 -0.14 -10.22 -11.59
CA ARG A 43 1.07 -9.67 -12.23
C ARG A 43 2.34 -10.53 -12.05
N GLY A 44 2.17 -11.83 -11.80
CA GLY A 44 3.27 -12.80 -11.68
C GLY A 44 3.89 -12.92 -10.29
N ILE A 45 3.33 -12.23 -9.29
CA ILE A 45 3.66 -12.42 -7.86
C ILE A 45 2.40 -12.93 -7.15
N PRO A 46 2.51 -13.92 -6.25
CA PRO A 46 1.38 -14.39 -5.43
C PRO A 46 0.70 -13.24 -4.66
N THR A 47 -0.62 -13.29 -4.57
CA THR A 47 -1.40 -12.25 -3.88
C THR A 47 -1.02 -12.11 -2.40
N ASP A 48 -0.71 -13.22 -1.73
CA ASP A 48 -0.28 -13.20 -0.33
C ASP A 48 1.05 -12.49 -0.13
N ASP A 49 2.01 -12.67 -1.04
CA ASP A 49 3.29 -11.95 -1.00
C ASP A 49 3.06 -10.45 -1.20
N LEU A 50 2.19 -10.06 -2.14
CA LEU A 50 1.82 -8.65 -2.35
C LEU A 50 1.17 -8.04 -1.11
N ARG A 51 0.30 -8.79 -0.44
CA ARG A 51 -0.37 -8.37 0.80
C ARG A 51 0.65 -8.19 1.92
N GLN A 52 1.57 -9.14 2.09
CA GLN A 52 2.64 -9.03 3.08
C GLN A 52 3.51 -7.80 2.85
N VAL A 53 3.98 -7.59 1.62
CA VAL A 53 4.79 -6.41 1.26
C VAL A 53 4.03 -5.11 1.51
N ALA A 54 2.72 -5.09 1.23
CA ALA A 54 1.90 -3.92 1.51
C ALA A 54 1.78 -3.65 3.02
N TYR A 55 1.62 -4.68 3.86
CA TYR A 55 1.65 -4.50 5.32
C TYR A 55 3.00 -4.05 5.83
N GLU A 56 4.12 -4.59 5.30
CA GLU A 56 5.45 -4.09 5.64
C GLU A 56 5.59 -2.60 5.30
N GLY A 57 5.04 -2.17 4.16
CA GLY A 57 4.99 -0.77 3.78
C GLY A 57 4.12 0.08 4.70
N LEU A 58 3.00 -0.46 5.19
CA LEU A 58 2.12 0.22 6.15
C LEU A 58 2.83 0.39 7.49
N VAL A 59 3.46 -0.65 8.03
CA VAL A 59 4.24 -0.59 9.27
C VAL A 59 5.34 0.46 9.16
N LYS A 60 6.10 0.46 8.05
CA LYS A 60 7.12 1.48 7.78
C LYS A 60 6.52 2.89 7.71
N ALA A 61 5.35 3.05 7.09
CA ALA A 61 4.67 4.34 7.00
C ALA A 61 4.26 4.85 8.38
N VAL A 62 3.65 3.99 9.21
CA VAL A 62 3.27 4.32 10.60
C VAL A 62 4.49 4.75 11.41
N HIS A 63 5.60 4.02 11.33
CA HIS A 63 6.81 4.33 12.10
C HIS A 63 7.53 5.61 11.64
N ARG A 64 7.35 6.02 10.39
CA ARG A 64 8.05 7.17 9.79
C ARG A 64 7.19 8.42 9.66
N PHE A 65 5.88 8.32 9.92
CA PHE A 65 5.00 9.46 9.83
C PHE A 65 5.30 10.46 10.94
N ASP A 66 5.39 11.73 10.59
CA ASP A 66 5.59 12.83 11.51
C ASP A 66 4.32 13.70 11.51
N PRO A 67 3.46 13.59 12.55
CA PRO A 67 2.20 14.34 12.62
C PRO A 67 2.42 15.85 12.75
N ALA A 68 3.59 16.31 13.23
CA ALA A 68 3.89 17.73 13.31
C ALA A 68 4.14 18.37 11.93
N ARG A 69 4.48 17.56 10.92
CA ARG A 69 4.79 18.03 9.55
C ARG A 69 3.67 17.76 8.55
N ARG A 70 2.74 16.86 8.86
CA ARG A 70 1.70 16.41 7.93
C ARG A 70 0.40 16.13 8.68
N HIS A 71 -0.70 16.62 8.13
CA HIS A 71 -2.03 16.50 8.75
C HIS A 71 -2.81 15.24 8.33
N ASP A 72 -2.45 14.60 7.22
CA ASP A 72 -3.14 13.39 6.74
C ASP A 72 -2.17 12.22 6.60
N PHE A 73 -2.39 11.20 7.42
CA PHE A 73 -1.61 9.97 7.39
C PHE A 73 -1.76 9.22 6.05
N LEU A 74 -2.96 9.16 5.47
CA LEU A 74 -3.19 8.36 4.26
C LEU A 74 -2.49 8.95 3.04
N SER A 75 -2.42 10.29 2.92
CA SER A 75 -1.63 10.97 1.90
C SER A 75 -0.14 10.58 1.91
N PHE A 76 0.39 10.16 3.06
CA PHE A 76 1.77 9.69 3.20
C PHE A 76 1.89 8.16 3.08
N ALA A 77 0.97 7.42 3.69
CA ALA A 77 1.02 5.97 3.77
C ALA A 77 0.79 5.31 2.41
N VAL A 78 -0.21 5.75 1.63
CA VAL A 78 -0.55 5.13 0.34
C VAL A 78 0.62 5.18 -0.66
N PRO A 79 1.31 6.33 -0.88
CA PRO A 79 2.51 6.36 -1.70
C PRO A 79 3.65 5.48 -1.18
N THR A 80 3.83 5.40 0.15
CA THR A 80 4.85 4.57 0.79
C THR A 80 4.60 3.08 0.53
N ILE A 81 3.38 2.60 0.81
CA ILE A 81 2.96 1.21 0.57
C ILE A 81 3.13 0.84 -0.90
N ARG A 82 2.63 1.70 -1.81
CA ARG A 82 2.79 1.53 -3.25
C ARG A 82 4.26 1.41 -3.65
N GLY A 83 5.12 2.24 -3.07
CA GLY A 83 6.56 2.23 -3.31
C GLY A 83 7.21 0.91 -2.91
N GLU A 84 6.83 0.34 -1.76
CA GLU A 84 7.32 -0.97 -1.30
C GLU A 84 6.88 -2.10 -2.23
N VAL A 85 5.60 -2.12 -2.64
CA VAL A 85 5.10 -3.11 -3.61
C VAL A 85 5.85 -3.01 -4.94
N GLN A 86 6.01 -1.80 -5.49
CA GLN A 86 6.76 -1.58 -6.73
C GLN A 86 8.24 -1.95 -6.59
N ARG A 87 8.85 -1.68 -5.43
CA ARG A 87 10.22 -2.10 -5.14
C ARG A 87 10.32 -3.62 -5.11
N TYR A 88 9.38 -4.32 -4.48
CA TYR A 88 9.36 -5.78 -4.47
C TYR A 88 9.28 -6.37 -5.88
N PHE A 89 8.46 -5.80 -6.77
CA PHE A 89 8.47 -6.19 -8.20
C PHE A 89 9.84 -5.99 -8.87
N ARG A 90 10.59 -4.93 -8.53
CA ARG A 90 11.94 -4.71 -9.07
C ARG A 90 12.95 -5.70 -8.52
N ASP A 91 12.86 -5.99 -7.22
CA ASP A 91 13.78 -6.88 -6.52
C ASP A 91 13.55 -8.34 -6.95
N GLN A 92 12.29 -8.76 -7.18
CA GLN A 92 11.92 -10.06 -7.75
C GLN A 92 12.13 -10.14 -9.28
N GLY A 93 12.15 -8.98 -9.96
CA GLY A 93 12.29 -8.84 -11.41
C GLY A 93 13.63 -9.29 -11.98
N TRP A 94 14.61 -9.65 -11.15
CA TRP A 94 15.87 -10.27 -11.57
C TRP A 94 15.75 -11.78 -11.76
N THR A 95 14.63 -12.39 -11.36
CA THR A 95 14.39 -13.83 -11.56
C THR A 95 13.49 -14.11 -12.77
N VAL A 96 12.48 -13.27 -13.09
CA VAL A 96 11.74 -13.34 -14.36
C VAL A 96 11.17 -11.96 -14.73
N ARG A 97 11.86 -11.17 -15.56
CA ARG A 97 11.31 -9.92 -16.12
C ARG A 97 10.44 -10.25 -17.35
N PRO A 98 9.13 -10.00 -17.36
CA PRO A 98 8.33 -10.16 -18.56
C PRO A 98 8.82 -9.15 -19.62
N PRO A 99 8.91 -9.52 -20.92
CA PRO A 99 9.30 -8.60 -21.98
C PRO A 99 8.43 -7.33 -21.98
N ARG A 100 9.01 -6.18 -22.39
CA ARG A 100 8.30 -4.87 -22.45
C ARG A 100 6.91 -4.96 -23.09
N ARG A 101 6.79 -5.75 -24.16
CA ARG A 101 5.52 -5.97 -24.86
C ARG A 101 4.40 -6.52 -23.96
N ILE A 102 4.72 -7.39 -23.01
CA ILE A 102 3.74 -7.94 -22.06
C ILE A 102 3.34 -6.88 -21.02
N GLN A 103 4.30 -6.07 -20.57
CA GLN A 103 4.04 -4.95 -19.66
C GLN A 103 3.13 -3.90 -20.32
N ASP A 104 3.41 -3.56 -21.58
CA ASP A 104 2.58 -2.63 -22.36
C ASP A 104 1.17 -3.17 -22.57
N LEU A 105 1.04 -4.48 -22.81
CA LEU A 105 -0.26 -5.15 -22.96
C LEU A 105 -1.06 -5.11 -21.65
N GLN A 106 -0.43 -5.39 -20.52
CA GLN A 106 -1.06 -5.28 -19.20
C GLN A 106 -1.50 -3.85 -18.90
N TRP A 107 -0.68 -2.86 -19.22
CA TRP A 107 -1.02 -1.45 -19.00
C TRP A 107 -2.25 -1.03 -19.83
N ARG A 108 -2.30 -1.44 -21.10
CA ARG A 108 -3.43 -1.21 -22.00
C ARG A 108 -4.70 -1.92 -21.52
N LEU A 109 -4.57 -3.15 -21.05
CA LEU A 109 -5.68 -3.91 -20.49
C LEU A 109 -6.26 -3.20 -19.25
N HIS A 110 -5.41 -2.77 -18.32
CA HIS A 110 -5.86 -2.04 -17.13
C HIS A 110 -6.56 -0.72 -17.49
N ARG A 111 -6.02 0.03 -18.45
CA ARG A 111 -6.66 1.25 -18.98
C ARG A 111 -8.05 0.96 -19.55
N ALA A 112 -8.17 -0.08 -20.38
CA ALA A 112 -9.44 -0.47 -20.98
C ALA A 112 -10.46 -0.94 -19.93
N ILE A 113 -10.02 -1.64 -18.88
CA ILE A 113 -10.89 -2.04 -17.76
C ILE A 113 -11.36 -0.82 -16.97
N GLU A 114 -10.48 0.15 -16.68
CA GLU A 114 -10.87 1.40 -15.99
C GLU A 114 -11.90 2.19 -16.81
N GLU A 115 -11.68 2.32 -18.12
CA GLU A 115 -12.61 3.00 -19.04
C GLU A 115 -13.96 2.28 -19.09
N LEU A 116 -13.98 0.96 -19.29
CA LEU A 116 -15.24 0.20 -19.28
C LEU A 116 -15.95 0.24 -17.92
N SER A 117 -15.20 0.24 -16.81
CA SER A 117 -15.79 0.30 -15.47
C SER A 117 -16.46 1.65 -15.22
N GLN A 118 -15.88 2.73 -15.74
CA GLN A 118 -16.47 4.07 -15.68
C GLN A 118 -17.75 4.14 -16.52
N ASP A 119 -17.74 3.57 -17.72
CA ASP A 119 -18.92 3.56 -18.60
C ASP A 119 -20.05 2.69 -18.07
N LEU A 120 -19.73 1.54 -17.47
CA LEU A 120 -20.72 0.56 -17.01
C LEU A 120 -21.20 0.82 -15.57
N GLY A 121 -20.50 1.64 -14.79
CA GLY A 121 -20.76 1.84 -13.36
C GLY A 121 -20.58 0.56 -12.51
N ARG A 122 -19.92 -0.46 -13.07
CA ARG A 122 -19.63 -1.77 -12.46
C ARG A 122 -18.41 -2.40 -13.11
N GLU A 123 -17.81 -3.41 -12.47
CA GLU A 123 -16.69 -4.13 -13.07
C GLU A 123 -17.11 -4.91 -14.34
N PRO A 124 -16.25 -4.98 -15.37
CA PRO A 124 -16.50 -5.73 -16.61
C PRO A 124 -16.21 -7.22 -16.41
N ASN A 125 -17.07 -8.10 -16.95
CA ASN A 125 -16.92 -9.57 -16.88
C ASN A 125 -16.09 -10.13 -18.04
#